data_AF-A0A9Q4BUE2-F1
#
_entry.id   AF-A0A9Q4BUE2-F1
#
_cell.length_a   1.000
_cell.length_b   1.000
_cell.length_c   1.000
_cell.angle_alpha   90.00
_cell.angle_beta   90.00
_cell.angle_gamma   90.00
#
_symmetry.space_group_name_H-M   'P 1'
#
loop_
_entity.id
_entity.type
_entity.pdbx_description
1 polymer ?
#
loop_
_entity_poly.entity_id
_entity_poly.type
_entity_poly.pdbx_seq_one_letter_code
_entity_poly.pdbx_strand_id
1 'polypeptide(L)'
;MENRNGQLALKIFIQVFVFLVIGIILLGSVVVRPSNSLFTFTLYGFSAVIFYYLMVNKGLKGLITGGLFLVFILNVLFSQHFEILHFVRNLLWYILIGIMAFFISRNEKDKPALYIVASWFAGFILVYIIMILTNIYVFSFYKLNEYTSVMFYILQAVKIGGVLGAGVGLGKILADFLFQEKLDTAKSE
;
A
#
# COMPACT_ATOMS: atom_id res chain seq x y z
N MET A 1 3.91 25.99 -14.44
CA MET A 1 3.77 25.22 -13.19
C MET A 1 2.59 24.25 -13.20
N GLU A 2 1.55 24.50 -14.00
CA GLU A 2 0.31 23.69 -14.09
C GLU A 2 0.53 22.23 -14.57
N ASN A 3 1.54 21.99 -15.42
CA ASN A 3 1.83 20.67 -16.00
C ASN A 3 2.38 19.64 -14.98
N ARG A 4 3.09 20.08 -13.91
CA ARG A 4 3.75 19.16 -12.94
C ARG A 4 2.75 18.45 -12.02
N ASN A 5 1.68 19.15 -11.63
CA ASN A 5 0.65 18.58 -10.77
C ASN A 5 -0.24 17.59 -11.55
N GLY A 6 -0.53 17.89 -12.82
CA GLY A 6 -1.26 16.98 -13.73
C GLY A 6 -0.48 15.68 -13.98
N GLN A 7 0.83 15.77 -14.21
CA GLN A 7 1.69 14.59 -14.37
C GLN A 7 1.76 13.73 -13.10
N LEU A 8 1.84 14.36 -11.92
CA LEU A 8 1.84 13.65 -10.64
C LEU A 8 0.53 12.87 -10.43
N ALA A 9 -0.61 13.52 -10.69
CA ALA A 9 -1.92 12.88 -10.56
C ALA A 9 -2.05 11.66 -11.50
N LEU A 10 -1.53 11.79 -12.73
CA LEU A 10 -1.57 10.71 -13.71
C LEU A 10 -0.63 9.55 -13.37
N LYS A 11 0.55 9.84 -12.78
CA LYS A 11 1.45 8.81 -12.24
C LYS A 11 0.79 8.02 -11.11
N ILE A 12 0.17 8.71 -10.16
CA ILE A 12 -0.61 8.08 -9.09
C ILE A 12 -1.72 7.21 -9.68
N PHE A 13 -2.46 7.73 -10.66
CA PHE A 13 -3.55 7.00 -11.30
C PHE A 13 -3.07 5.70 -11.96
N ILE A 14 -1.99 5.75 -12.75
CA ILE A 14 -1.43 4.55 -13.40
C ILE A 14 -0.95 3.53 -12.37
N GLN A 15 -0.25 3.99 -11.32
CA GLN A 15 0.24 3.09 -10.29
C GLN A 15 -0.91 2.39 -9.54
N VAL A 16 -1.98 3.13 -9.22
CA VAL A 16 -3.19 2.57 -8.60
C VAL A 16 -3.93 1.63 -9.56
N PHE A 17 -4.03 1.98 -10.84
CA PHE A 17 -4.69 1.15 -11.84
C PHE A 17 -3.98 -0.19 -12.05
N VAL A 18 -2.66 -0.18 -12.23
CA VAL A 18 -1.85 -1.39 -12.36
C VAL A 18 -1.95 -2.26 -11.11
N PHE A 19 -1.91 -1.63 -9.94
CA PHE A 19 -2.16 -2.29 -8.67
C PHE A 19 -3.52 -3.02 -8.66
N LEU A 20 -4.60 -2.36 -9.08
CA LEU A 20 -5.94 -2.97 -9.12
C LEU A 20 -6.02 -4.13 -10.11
N VAL A 21 -5.45 -4.00 -11.31
CA VAL A 21 -5.45 -5.05 -12.33
C VAL A 21 -4.70 -6.30 -11.84
N ILE A 22 -3.49 -6.10 -11.31
CA ILE A 22 -2.68 -7.19 -10.74
C ILE A 22 -3.39 -7.81 -9.53
N GLY A 23 -4.02 -6.97 -8.70
CA GLY A 23 -4.85 -7.39 -7.59
C GLY A 23 -6.00 -8.31 -8.04
N ILE A 24 -6.74 -7.94 -9.09
CA ILE A 24 -7.85 -8.77 -9.61
C ILE A 24 -7.33 -10.10 -10.16
N ILE A 25 -6.25 -10.07 -10.95
CA ILE A 25 -5.67 -11.27 -11.59
C ILE A 25 -5.16 -12.25 -10.53
N LEU A 26 -4.49 -11.75 -9.48
CA LEU A 26 -3.81 -12.59 -8.50
C LEU A 26 -4.66 -12.89 -7.25
N LEU A 27 -5.62 -12.05 -6.86
CA LEU A 27 -6.50 -12.29 -5.71
C LEU A 27 -7.75 -13.08 -6.07
N GLY A 28 -8.24 -12.97 -7.32
CA GLY A 28 -9.39 -13.73 -7.82
C GLY A 28 -9.21 -15.25 -7.75
N SER A 29 -7.96 -15.73 -7.67
CA SER A 29 -7.61 -17.15 -7.55
C SER A 29 -7.21 -17.59 -6.13
N VAL A 30 -7.09 -16.67 -5.14
CA VAL A 30 -6.31 -16.95 -3.91
C VAL A 30 -7.03 -16.62 -2.59
N VAL A 31 -8.05 -15.76 -2.56
CA VAL A 31 -8.67 -15.31 -1.30
C VAL A 31 -9.83 -16.23 -0.87
N VAL A 32 -9.57 -17.10 0.10
CA VAL A 32 -10.47 -18.18 0.55
C VAL A 32 -11.73 -17.68 1.29
N ARG A 33 -11.78 -16.42 1.77
CA ARG A 33 -12.99 -15.82 2.37
C ARG A 33 -13.08 -14.31 2.05
N PRO A 34 -14.01 -13.87 1.18
CA PRO A 34 -14.02 -12.53 0.61
C PRO A 34 -14.79 -11.48 1.42
N SER A 35 -15.45 -11.85 2.53
CA SER A 35 -16.59 -11.05 3.03
C SER A 35 -16.29 -9.61 3.48
N ASN A 36 -15.01 -9.21 3.63
CA ASN A 36 -14.61 -7.80 3.81
C ASN A 36 -13.11 -7.51 3.49
N SER A 37 -12.38 -8.50 2.96
CA SER A 37 -10.92 -8.47 2.88
C SER A 37 -10.42 -7.70 1.65
N LEU A 38 -11.07 -7.88 0.49
CA LEU A 38 -10.69 -7.21 -0.77
C LEU A 38 -10.73 -5.67 -0.67
N PHE A 39 -11.82 -5.11 -0.14
CA PHE A 39 -11.97 -3.65 -0.01
C PHE A 39 -10.91 -3.03 0.90
N THR A 40 -10.61 -3.69 2.01
CA THR A 40 -9.61 -3.23 2.98
C THR A 40 -8.19 -3.27 2.38
N PHE A 41 -7.87 -4.30 1.59
CA PHE A 41 -6.58 -4.41 0.91
C PHE A 41 -6.37 -3.31 -0.14
N THR A 42 -7.40 -2.99 -0.90
CA THR A 42 -7.38 -1.89 -1.87
C THR A 42 -7.10 -0.55 -1.21
N LEU A 43 -7.73 -0.27 -0.07
CA LEU A 43 -7.50 0.97 0.69
C LEU A 43 -6.05 1.09 1.19
N TYR A 44 -5.45 0.00 1.66
CA TYR A 44 -4.06 -0.01 2.11
C TYR A 44 -3.08 0.17 0.95
N GLY A 45 -3.31 -0.47 -0.20
CA GLY A 45 -2.53 -0.25 -1.42
C GLY A 45 -2.57 1.21 -1.88
N PHE A 46 -3.76 1.79 -1.96
CA PHE A 46 -3.96 3.20 -2.33
C PHE A 46 -3.25 4.16 -1.36
N SER A 47 -3.38 3.89 -0.05
CA SER A 47 -2.75 4.70 0.99
C SER A 47 -1.23 4.66 0.91
N ALA A 48 -0.64 3.50 0.57
CA ALA A 48 0.79 3.36 0.39
C ALA A 48 1.33 4.20 -0.77
N VAL A 49 0.62 4.21 -1.91
CA VAL A 49 0.94 5.06 -3.07
C VAL A 49 0.88 6.54 -2.69
N ILE A 50 -0.19 6.97 -2.00
CA ILE A 50 -0.33 8.36 -1.54
C ILE A 50 0.81 8.73 -0.59
N PHE A 51 1.09 7.92 0.42
CA PHE A 51 2.15 8.21 1.39
C PHE A 51 3.51 8.29 0.74
N TYR A 52 3.79 7.42 -0.24
CA TYR A 52 5.01 7.48 -1.02
C TYR A 52 5.16 8.83 -1.73
N TYR A 53 4.16 9.27 -2.50
CA TYR A 53 4.24 10.54 -3.23
C TYR A 53 4.21 11.77 -2.33
N LEU A 54 3.49 11.72 -1.21
CA LEU A 54 3.55 12.78 -0.19
C LEU A 54 4.95 12.88 0.41
N MET A 55 5.59 11.74 0.69
CA MET A 55 6.93 11.70 1.24
C MET A 55 7.98 12.23 0.25
N VAL A 56 7.89 11.83 -1.02
CA VAL A 56 8.80 12.32 -2.08
C VAL A 56 8.68 13.83 -2.27
N ASN A 57 7.47 14.38 -2.23
CA ASN A 57 7.24 15.78 -2.57
C ASN A 57 7.32 16.75 -1.37
N LYS A 58 6.90 16.31 -0.19
CA LYS A 58 6.73 17.16 1.01
C LYS A 58 7.51 16.64 2.23
N GLY A 59 8.27 15.55 2.08
CA GLY A 59 9.01 14.93 3.17
C GLY A 59 8.11 14.43 4.30
N LEU A 60 8.69 14.31 5.50
CA LEU A 60 8.01 13.75 6.68
C LEU A 60 6.76 14.55 7.06
N LYS A 61 6.78 15.88 6.86
CA LYS A 61 5.62 16.75 7.13
C LYS A 61 4.42 16.35 6.28
N GLY A 62 4.61 16.10 4.98
CA GLY A 62 3.56 15.66 4.08
C GLY A 62 2.96 14.31 4.45
N LEU A 63 3.82 13.38 4.91
CA LEU A 63 3.39 12.06 5.38
C LEU A 63 2.54 12.15 6.64
N ILE A 64 2.93 12.99 7.61
CA ILE A 64 2.17 13.18 8.85
C ILE A 64 0.80 13.79 8.55
N THR A 65 0.73 14.86 7.75
CA THR A 65 -0.54 15.53 7.44
C THR A 65 -1.46 14.65 6.60
N GLY A 66 -0.93 13.96 5.59
CA GLY A 66 -1.73 13.05 4.75
C GLY A 66 -2.13 11.77 5.46
N GLY A 67 -1.26 11.23 6.33
CA GLY A 67 -1.53 10.06 7.15
C GLY A 67 -2.65 10.30 8.14
N LEU A 68 -2.60 11.41 8.88
CA LEU A 68 -3.65 11.80 9.81
C LEU A 68 -4.98 12.04 9.09
N PHE A 69 -4.95 12.66 7.91
CA PHE A 69 -6.16 12.92 7.12
C PHE A 69 -6.80 11.63 6.59
N LEU A 70 -6.01 10.70 6.05
CA LEU A 70 -6.50 9.40 5.55
C LEU A 70 -7.05 8.53 6.69
N VAL A 71 -6.35 8.45 7.82
CA VAL A 71 -6.81 7.73 9.02
C VAL A 71 -8.13 8.30 9.53
N PHE A 72 -8.25 9.64 9.59
CA PHE A 72 -9.45 10.32 10.07
C PHE A 72 -10.63 10.06 9.13
N ILE A 73 -10.48 10.31 7.83
CA ILE A 73 -11.56 10.09 6.85
C ILE A 73 -12.02 8.63 6.84
N LEU A 74 -11.09 7.67 6.85
CA LEU A 74 -11.46 6.27 6.72
C LEU A 74 -12.06 5.69 8.01
N ASN A 75 -11.69 6.21 9.20
CA ASN A 75 -12.39 5.83 10.43
C ASN A 75 -13.76 6.52 10.55
N VAL A 76 -13.90 7.77 10.13
CA VAL A 76 -15.17 8.52 10.23
C VAL A 76 -16.20 8.07 9.19
N LEU A 77 -15.79 7.76 7.95
CA LEU A 77 -16.71 7.34 6.89
C LEU A 77 -17.16 5.87 6.98
N PHE A 78 -16.34 4.99 7.57
CA PHE A 78 -16.60 3.55 7.55
C PHE A 78 -16.94 2.93 8.91
N SER A 79 -16.87 3.66 10.03
CA SER A 79 -17.37 3.17 11.32
C SER A 79 -18.82 3.64 11.52
N GLN A 80 -19.80 2.76 11.28
CA GLN A 80 -21.18 3.01 11.70
C GLN A 80 -21.30 2.94 13.25
N HIS A 81 -20.33 2.31 13.92
CA HIS A 81 -20.16 2.31 15.38
C HIS A 81 -18.67 2.50 15.72
N PHE A 82 -18.36 3.47 16.57
CA PHE A 82 -16.98 3.74 17.00
C PHE A 82 -16.55 2.70 18.05
N GLU A 83 -15.73 1.73 17.63
CA GLU A 83 -15.07 0.81 18.53
C GLU A 83 -13.57 1.13 18.63
N ILE A 84 -13.11 1.42 19.86
CA ILE A 84 -11.74 1.87 20.11
C ILE A 84 -10.68 0.87 19.62
N LEU A 85 -10.94 -0.43 19.74
CA LEU A 85 -10.02 -1.48 19.29
C LEU A 85 -9.87 -1.50 17.77
N HIS A 86 -10.98 -1.30 17.03
CA HIS A 86 -10.95 -1.21 15.57
C HIS A 86 -10.22 0.05 15.11
N PHE A 87 -10.45 1.18 15.78
CA PHE A 87 -9.73 2.42 15.51
C PHE A 87 -8.22 2.26 15.70
N VAL A 88 -7.78 1.72 16.84
CA VAL A 88 -6.35 1.51 17.14
C VAL A 88 -5.71 0.56 16.13
N ARG A 89 -6.38 -0.54 15.78
CA ARG A 89 -5.89 -1.47 14.74
C ARG A 89 -5.72 -0.77 13.40
N ASN A 90 -6.70 0.01 12.96
CA ASN A 90 -6.64 0.70 11.68
C ASN A 90 -5.51 1.74 11.71
N LEU A 91 -5.38 2.51 12.79
CA LEU A 91 -4.27 3.46 12.98
C LEU A 91 -2.90 2.77 12.84
N LEU A 92 -2.72 1.59 13.45
CA LEU A 92 -1.47 0.82 13.33
C LEU A 92 -1.16 0.42 11.89
N TRP A 93 -2.16 -0.02 11.11
CA TRP A 93 -1.98 -0.29 9.68
C TRP A 93 -1.40 0.91 8.94
N TYR A 94 -1.99 2.10 9.13
CA TYR A 94 -1.53 3.31 8.44
C TYR A 94 -0.15 3.78 8.91
N ILE A 95 0.15 3.66 10.20
CA ILE A 95 1.48 3.96 10.73
C ILE A 95 2.53 3.07 10.06
N LEU A 96 2.29 1.76 9.99
CA LEU A 96 3.23 0.81 9.37
C LEU A 96 3.39 1.06 7.87
N ILE A 97 2.30 1.32 7.15
CA ILE A 97 2.35 1.68 5.73
C ILE A 97 3.12 3.00 5.52
N GLY A 98 2.94 3.98 6.41
CA GLY A 98 3.68 5.24 6.39
C GLY A 98 5.18 5.03 6.61
N ILE A 99 5.56 4.22 7.60
CA ILE A 99 6.96 3.86 7.87
C ILE A 99 7.57 3.13 6.66
N MET A 100 6.85 2.18 6.07
CA MET A 100 7.27 1.47 4.87
C MET A 100 7.52 2.44 3.71
N ALA A 101 6.55 3.31 3.41
CA ALA A 101 6.67 4.32 2.36
C ALA A 101 7.83 5.29 2.60
N PHE A 102 8.08 5.67 3.85
CA PHE A 102 9.23 6.47 4.25
C PHE A 102 10.56 5.79 3.86
N PHE A 103 10.76 4.54 4.25
CA PHE A 103 12.00 3.81 3.94
C PHE A 103 12.19 3.59 2.44
N ILE A 104 11.11 3.23 1.73
CA ILE A 104 11.17 3.05 0.28
C ILE A 104 11.55 4.38 -0.40
N SER A 105 10.84 5.46 -0.12
CA SER A 105 11.09 6.77 -0.75
C SER A 105 12.51 7.31 -0.57
N ARG A 106 13.18 6.99 0.55
CA ARG A 106 14.57 7.40 0.79
C ARG A 106 15.60 6.53 0.06
N ASN A 107 15.34 5.24 -0.06
CA ASN A 107 16.34 4.28 -0.54
C ASN A 107 16.25 3.99 -2.03
N GLU A 108 15.17 4.42 -2.69
CA GLU A 108 14.86 4.05 -4.06
C GLU A 108 15.53 4.95 -5.13
N LYS A 109 16.10 6.08 -4.73
CA LYS A 109 16.75 6.99 -5.67
C LYS A 109 17.91 6.27 -6.38
N ASP A 110 17.89 6.30 -7.71
CA ASP A 110 18.90 5.70 -8.59
C ASP A 110 19.02 4.16 -8.48
N LYS A 111 17.96 3.48 -8.02
CA LYS A 111 17.92 2.02 -7.91
C LYS A 111 17.29 1.37 -9.15
N PRO A 112 17.72 0.15 -9.51
CA PRO A 112 17.16 -0.57 -10.65
C PRO A 112 15.70 -0.96 -10.40
N ALA A 113 14.93 -1.12 -11.47
CA ALA A 113 13.52 -1.53 -11.42
C ALA A 113 13.27 -2.77 -10.55
N LEU A 114 14.16 -3.76 -10.58
CA LEU A 114 14.04 -4.95 -9.74
C LEU A 114 14.07 -4.61 -8.23
N TYR A 115 14.92 -3.67 -7.82
CA TYR A 115 14.98 -3.21 -6.43
C TYR A 115 13.70 -2.50 -6.03
N ILE A 116 13.12 -1.69 -6.93
CA ILE A 116 11.83 -1.02 -6.73
C ILE A 116 10.76 -2.06 -6.39
N VAL A 117 10.53 -3.03 -7.28
CA VAL A 117 9.52 -4.08 -7.05
C VAL A 117 9.81 -4.88 -5.79
N ALA A 118 11.07 -5.29 -5.58
CA ALA A 118 11.45 -6.09 -4.42
C ALA A 118 11.24 -5.35 -3.09
N SER A 119 11.52 -4.04 -3.05
CA SER A 119 11.34 -3.22 -1.85
C SER A 119 9.86 -3.05 -1.48
N TRP A 120 9.00 -2.85 -2.48
CA TRP A 120 7.55 -2.81 -2.28
C TRP A 120 7.00 -4.18 -1.88
N PHE A 121 7.44 -5.25 -2.54
CA PHE A 121 7.07 -6.63 -2.23
C PHE A 121 7.43 -7.01 -0.78
N ALA A 122 8.68 -6.82 -0.39
CA ALA A 122 9.16 -7.12 0.96
C ALA A 122 8.48 -6.24 2.01
N GLY A 123 8.31 -4.95 1.72
CA GLY A 123 7.65 -3.99 2.60
C GLY A 123 6.22 -4.43 2.95
N PHE A 124 5.40 -4.73 1.94
CA PHE A 124 4.02 -5.13 2.18
C PHE A 124 3.93 -6.48 2.91
N ILE A 125 4.76 -7.47 2.57
CA ILE A 125 4.78 -8.74 3.30
C ILE A 125 5.09 -8.51 4.78
N LEU A 126 6.10 -7.70 5.09
CA LEU A 126 6.49 -7.40 6.46
C LEU A 126 5.37 -6.71 7.24
N VAL A 127 4.74 -5.68 6.66
CA VAL A 127 3.61 -4.97 7.27
C VAL A 127 2.47 -5.94 7.58
N TYR A 128 2.15 -6.83 6.65
CA TYR A 128 1.09 -7.83 6.83
C TYR A 128 1.43 -8.86 7.91
N ILE A 129 2.67 -9.36 7.96
CA ILE A 129 3.11 -10.28 9.02
C ILE A 129 2.96 -9.62 10.39
N ILE A 130 3.47 -8.39 10.55
CA ILE A 130 3.38 -7.65 11.82
C ILE A 130 1.91 -7.51 12.22
N MET A 131 1.05 -7.03 11.32
CA MET A 131 -0.35 -6.81 11.64
C MET A 131 -1.12 -8.10 11.91
N ILE A 132 -0.79 -9.21 11.25
CA ILE A 132 -1.37 -10.52 11.58
C ILE A 132 -1.00 -10.93 13.00
N LEU A 133 0.28 -10.83 13.37
CA LEU A 133 0.73 -11.18 14.71
C LEU A 133 0.07 -10.27 15.75
N THR A 134 -0.04 -8.97 15.50
CA THR A 134 -0.76 -8.04 16.39
C THR A 134 -2.25 -8.40 16.50
N ASN A 135 -2.91 -8.77 15.41
CA ASN A 135 -4.32 -9.18 15.44
C ASN A 135 -4.55 -10.50 16.18
N ILE A 136 -3.57 -11.41 16.18
CA ILE A 136 -3.64 -12.67 16.91
C ILE A 136 -3.36 -12.43 18.41
N TYR A 137 -2.24 -11.79 18.74
CA TYR A 137 -1.72 -11.75 20.11
C TYR A 137 -2.13 -10.51 20.93
N VAL A 138 -2.45 -9.39 20.27
CA VAL A 138 -2.78 -8.13 20.97
C VAL A 138 -4.28 -7.86 20.93
N PHE A 139 -4.88 -7.90 19.73
CA PHE A 139 -6.30 -7.56 19.58
C PHE A 139 -7.24 -8.77 19.67
N SER A 140 -6.72 -9.99 19.56
CA SER A 140 -7.52 -11.22 19.50
C SER A 140 -8.61 -11.23 18.42
N PHE A 141 -8.43 -10.45 17.35
CA PHE A 141 -9.34 -10.40 16.20
C PHE A 141 -9.26 -11.66 15.34
N TYR A 142 -8.09 -12.31 15.30
CA TYR A 142 -7.88 -13.57 14.59
C TYR A 142 -7.68 -14.70 15.58
N LYS A 143 -8.76 -15.41 15.88
CA LYS A 143 -8.73 -16.58 16.76
C LYS A 143 -8.05 -17.75 16.06
N LEU A 144 -7.18 -18.43 16.80
CA LEU A 144 -6.59 -19.70 16.39
C LEU A 144 -7.54 -20.84 16.74
N ASN A 145 -7.63 -21.85 15.89
CA ASN A 145 -8.40 -23.07 16.13
C ASN A 145 -7.76 -24.24 15.35
N GLU A 146 -8.41 -25.42 15.38
CA GLU A 146 -7.92 -26.64 14.71
C GLU A 146 -7.68 -26.48 13.20
N TYR A 147 -8.38 -25.54 12.54
CA TYR A 147 -8.30 -25.30 11.10
C TYR A 147 -7.47 -24.06 10.73
N THR A 148 -7.23 -23.13 11.67
CA THR A 148 -6.51 -21.88 11.42
C THR A 148 -5.32 -21.73 12.37
N SER A 149 -4.14 -22.04 11.85
CA SER A 149 -2.86 -21.88 12.53
C SER A 149 -2.19 -20.53 12.22
N VAL A 150 -1.21 -20.13 13.03
CA VAL A 150 -0.37 -18.96 12.75
C VAL A 150 0.29 -19.07 11.37
N MET A 151 0.76 -20.27 11.01
CA MET A 151 1.39 -20.52 9.71
C MET A 151 0.44 -20.24 8.55
N PHE A 152 -0.84 -20.64 8.69
CA PHE A 152 -1.86 -20.34 7.68
C PHE A 152 -2.01 -18.82 7.48
N TYR A 153 -2.08 -18.04 8.56
CA TYR A 153 -2.17 -16.59 8.47
C TYR A 153 -0.91 -15.96 7.86
N ILE A 154 0.30 -16.45 8.20
CA ILE A 154 1.54 -15.97 7.58
C ILE A 154 1.55 -16.25 6.07
N LEU A 155 1.10 -17.43 5.63
CA LEU A 155 0.97 -17.73 4.20
C LEU A 155 0.00 -16.78 3.50
N GLN A 156 -1.10 -16.41 4.16
CA GLN A 156 -2.02 -15.39 3.65
C GLN A 156 -1.36 -14.00 3.59
N ALA A 157 -0.57 -13.61 4.59
CA ALA A 157 0.20 -12.36 4.57
C ALA A 157 1.17 -12.31 3.40
N VAL A 158 1.92 -13.38 3.15
CA VAL A 158 2.86 -13.46 2.02
C VAL A 158 2.11 -13.33 0.69
N LYS A 159 0.97 -14.00 0.56
CA LYS A 159 0.14 -13.94 -0.65
C LYS A 159 -0.42 -12.53 -0.88
N ILE A 160 -1.13 -11.98 0.10
CA ILE A 160 -1.79 -10.68 -0.01
C ILE A 160 -0.73 -9.57 -0.12
N GLY A 161 0.24 -9.54 0.78
CA GLY A 161 1.32 -8.57 0.78
C GLY A 161 2.16 -8.65 -0.49
N GLY A 162 2.43 -9.85 -0.99
CA GLY A 162 3.16 -10.05 -2.24
C GLY A 162 2.42 -9.49 -3.45
N VAL A 163 1.11 -9.73 -3.57
CA VAL A 163 0.28 -9.17 -4.65
C VAL A 163 0.24 -7.65 -4.59
N LEU A 164 0.01 -7.08 -3.40
CA LEU A 164 -0.01 -5.62 -3.20
C LEU A 164 1.34 -5.00 -3.58
N GLY A 165 2.44 -5.55 -3.06
CA GLY A 165 3.77 -5.01 -3.31
C GLY A 165 4.24 -5.16 -4.75
N ALA A 166 3.94 -6.29 -5.40
CA ALA A 166 4.22 -6.45 -6.83
C ALA A 166 3.38 -5.47 -7.66
N GLY A 167 2.08 -5.34 -7.37
CA GLY A 167 1.19 -4.43 -8.09
C GLY A 167 1.61 -2.97 -7.99
N VAL A 168 1.91 -2.52 -6.76
CA VAL A 168 2.35 -1.15 -6.49
C VAL A 168 3.73 -0.87 -7.10
N GLY A 169 4.68 -1.81 -6.99
CA GLY A 169 6.03 -1.67 -7.54
C GLY A 169 6.06 -1.64 -9.07
N LEU A 170 5.35 -2.57 -9.73
CA LEU A 170 5.23 -2.60 -11.19
C LEU A 170 4.49 -1.37 -11.73
N GLY A 171 3.40 -0.96 -11.05
CA GLY A 171 2.65 0.22 -11.41
C GLY A 171 3.51 1.49 -11.38
N LYS A 172 4.43 1.56 -10.42
CA LYS A 172 5.39 2.67 -10.35
C LYS A 172 6.33 2.67 -11.56
N ILE A 173 6.94 1.53 -11.88
CA ILE A 173 7.90 1.43 -12.99
C ILE A 173 7.21 1.83 -14.29
N LEU A 174 5.99 1.34 -14.52
CA LEU A 174 5.22 1.71 -15.71
C LEU A 174 4.92 3.21 -15.76
N ALA A 175 4.51 3.79 -14.63
CA ALA A 175 4.26 5.22 -14.54
C ALA A 175 5.54 6.02 -14.81
N ASP A 176 6.67 5.65 -14.23
CA ASP A 176 7.93 6.36 -14.44
C ASP A 176 8.42 6.23 -15.89
N PHE A 177 8.27 5.06 -16.51
CA PHE A 177 8.58 4.82 -17.92
C PHE A 177 7.75 5.73 -18.86
N LEU A 178 6.42 5.71 -18.73
CA LEU A 178 5.50 6.47 -19.60
C LEU A 178 5.68 7.99 -19.53
N PHE A 179 6.23 8.51 -18.42
CA PHE A 179 6.46 9.96 -18.26
C PHE A 179 7.93 10.38 -18.35
N GLN A 180 8.90 9.46 -18.35
CA GLN A 180 10.26 9.76 -18.79
C GLN A 180 10.28 10.04 -20.30
N GLU A 181 9.58 9.22 -21.08
CA GLU A 181 9.55 9.32 -22.55
C GLU A 181 9.00 10.67 -23.04
N LYS A 182 8.00 11.23 -22.34
CA LYS A 182 7.42 12.56 -22.63
C LYS A 182 8.33 13.75 -22.29
N LEU A 183 9.27 13.58 -21.35
CA LEU A 183 10.21 14.64 -20.97
C LEU A 183 11.40 14.73 -21.92
N ASP A 184 11.77 13.60 -22.53
CA ASP A 184 12.86 13.54 -23.50
C ASP A 184 12.40 13.97 -24.90
N THR A 185 11.17 13.64 -25.32
CA THR A 185 10.58 14.16 -26.57
C THR A 185 10.34 15.67 -26.53
N ALA A 186 9.91 16.22 -25.39
CA ALA A 186 9.65 17.66 -25.24
C ALA A 186 10.95 18.51 -25.13
N LYS A 187 12.11 17.88 -24.97
CA LYS A 187 13.43 18.54 -25.00
C LYS A 187 14.12 18.47 -26.36
N SER A 188 13.63 17.60 -27.25
CA SER A 188 14.15 17.42 -28.60
C SER A 188 13.43 18.26 -29.66
N GLU A 189 12.41 19.02 -29.26
CA GLU A 189 11.70 20.04 -30.05
C GLU A 189 12.09 21.44 -29.60
#